data_AF-A0A151K3Q6-F1
#
_entry.id   AF-A0A151K3Q6-F1
#
_cell.length_a   1.000
_cell.length_b   1.000
_cell.length_c   1.000
_cell.angle_alpha   90.00
_cell.angle_beta   90.00
_cell.angle_gamma   90.00
#
_symmetry.space_group_name_H-M   'P 1'
#
loop_
_entity.id
_entity.type
_entity.pdbx_description
1 polymer ?
#
loop_
_entity_poly.entity_id
_entity_poly.type
_entity_poly.pdbx_seq_one_letter_code
_entity_poly.pdbx_strand_id
1 'polypeptide(L)'
;MGTVNNIEKFDADFFGLSFEQAHTLVPEARMLLEHSYEAIIDAGINPKQLQGKNTALIIGASCIESQERFLFKDMQVKKERERKRGREREGGEGGRYIQGISKIG
;
A
#
# COMPACT_ATOMS: atom_id res chain seq x y z
N MET A 1 3.15 6.68 -23.81
CA MET A 1 2.56 5.74 -22.84
C MET A 1 1.39 6.44 -22.17
N GLY A 2 0.22 5.81 -22.11
CA GLY A 2 -0.95 6.36 -21.40
C GLY A 2 -0.87 6.04 -19.92
N THR A 3 -1.28 6.97 -19.05
CA THR A 3 -1.30 6.81 -17.59
C THR A 3 -2.69 7.15 -17.06
N VAL A 4 -3.12 6.44 -16.02
CA VAL A 4 -4.36 6.76 -15.31
C VAL A 4 -4.04 7.78 -14.22
N ASN A 5 -4.86 8.83 -14.15
CA ASN A 5 -4.72 9.86 -13.13
C ASN A 5 -5.38 9.43 -11.82
N ASN A 6 -4.91 9.97 -10.69
CA ASN A 6 -5.55 9.80 -9.39
C ASN A 6 -5.74 8.34 -8.93
N ILE A 7 -4.85 7.42 -9.33
CA ILE A 7 -4.96 5.99 -9.01
C ILE A 7 -4.97 5.69 -7.50
N GLU A 8 -4.52 6.65 -6.68
CA GLU A 8 -4.49 6.55 -5.22
C GLU A 8 -5.80 6.96 -4.53
N LYS A 9 -6.72 7.63 -5.26
CA LYS A 9 -7.99 8.09 -4.69
C LYS A 9 -8.95 6.91 -4.56
N PHE A 10 -9.68 6.89 -3.45
CA PHE A 10 -10.72 5.90 -3.19
C PHE A 10 -11.65 6.37 -2.07
N ASP A 11 -12.97 6.26 -2.27
CA ASP A 11 -13.96 6.55 -1.23
C ASP A 11 -14.23 5.32 -0.35
N ALA A 12 -13.40 5.12 0.67
CA ALA A 12 -13.47 3.95 1.54
C ALA A 12 -14.79 3.86 2.33
N ASP A 13 -15.29 5.00 2.82
CA ASP A 13 -16.50 5.07 3.63
C ASP A 13 -17.73 4.67 2.81
N PHE A 14 -17.76 5.07 1.54
CA PHE A 14 -18.82 4.66 0.61
C PHE A 14 -18.93 3.14 0.46
N PHE A 15 -17.80 2.43 0.42
CA PHE A 15 -17.74 0.97 0.34
C PHE A 15 -17.78 0.25 1.70
N GLY A 16 -17.91 1.00 2.81
CA GLY A 16 -17.94 0.45 4.16
C GLY A 16 -16.60 -0.18 4.59
N LEU A 17 -15.48 0.30 4.04
CA LEU A 17 -14.13 -0.14 4.37
C LEU A 17 -13.48 0.84 5.35
N SER A 18 -12.73 0.33 6.33
CA SER A 18 -11.89 1.18 7.16
C SER A 18 -10.69 1.72 6.39
N PHE A 19 -10.07 2.80 6.89
CA PHE A 19 -8.86 3.36 6.31
C PHE A 19 -7.76 2.31 6.11
N GLU A 20 -7.51 1.48 7.13
CA GLU A 20 -6.52 0.40 7.08
C GLU A 20 -6.86 -0.62 6.00
N GLN A 21 -8.13 -1.05 5.91
CA GLN A 21 -8.57 -2.00 4.88
C GLN A 21 -8.40 -1.42 3.48
N ALA A 22 -8.82 -0.18 3.26
CA ALA A 22 -8.67 0.49 1.99
C ALA A 22 -7.19 0.60 1.56
N HIS A 23 -6.28 0.89 2.51
CA HIS A 23 -4.85 1.03 2.22
C HIS A 23 -4.18 -0.31 1.85
N THR A 24 -4.74 -1.44 2.28
CA THR A 24 -4.27 -2.78 1.88
C THR A 24 -4.72 -3.20 0.48
N LEU A 25 -5.74 -2.56 -0.09
CA LEU A 25 -6.18 -2.83 -1.46
C LEU A 25 -5.18 -2.24 -2.45
N VAL A 26 -4.84 -3.03 -3.47
CA VAL A 26 -4.07 -2.52 -4.62
C VAL A 26 -4.90 -1.48 -5.41
N PRO A 27 -4.26 -0.47 -6.04
CA PRO A 27 -4.98 0.59 -6.74
C PRO A 27 -5.97 0.07 -7.81
N GLU A 28 -5.62 -0.97 -8.54
CA GLU A 28 -6.47 -1.60 -9.56
C GLU A 28 -7.76 -2.18 -8.95
N ALA A 29 -7.70 -2.71 -7.73
CA ALA A 29 -8.87 -3.25 -7.03
C ALA A 29 -9.80 -2.14 -6.54
N ARG A 30 -9.25 -1.01 -6.08
CA ARG A 30 -10.03 0.17 -5.67
C ARG A 30 -10.78 0.77 -6.87
N MET A 31 -10.08 0.95 -7.99
CA MET A 31 -10.68 1.40 -9.24
C MET A 31 -11.79 0.46 -9.72
N LEU A 32 -11.58 -0.85 -9.63
CA LEU A 32 -12.56 -1.84 -10.02
C LEU A 32 -13.87 -1.70 -9.22
N LEU A 33 -13.78 -1.44 -7.91
CA LEU A 33 -14.96 -1.22 -7.07
C LEU A 33 -15.75 0.01 -7.51
N GLU A 34 -15.07 1.14 -7.70
CA GLU A 34 -15.69 2.39 -8.15
C GLU A 34 -16.34 2.24 -9.53
N HIS A 35 -15.62 1.75 -10.52
CA HIS A 35 -16.14 1.63 -11.88
C HIS A 35 -17.25 0.57 -11.99
N SER A 36 -17.19 -0.50 -11.19
CA SER A 36 -18.30 -1.47 -11.13
C SER A 36 -19.57 -0.81 -10.60
N TYR A 37 -19.44 0.03 -9.57
CA TYR A 37 -20.57 0.77 -9.01
C TYR A 37 -21.12 1.80 -10.00
N GLU A 38 -20.25 2.58 -10.64
CA GLU A 38 -20.62 3.53 -11.68
C GLU A 38 -21.33 2.86 -12.85
N ALA A 39 -20.83 1.70 -13.33
CA ALA A 39 -21.45 0.95 -14.42
C ALA A 39 -22.87 0.47 -14.06
N ILE A 40 -23.11 0.10 -12.80
CA ILE A 40 -24.46 -0.28 -12.33
C ILE A 40 -25.40 0.93 -12.40
N ILE A 41 -24.95 2.10 -11.96
CA ILE A 41 -25.74 3.34 -12.02
C ILE A 41 -25.96 3.79 -13.46
N ASP A 42 -24.93 3.73 -14.31
CA ASP A 42 -24.99 4.09 -15.72
C ASP A 42 -26.02 3.21 -16.47
N ALA A 43 -26.12 1.93 -16.10
CA ALA A 43 -27.16 1.03 -16.59
C ALA A 43 -28.58 1.36 -16.07
N GLY A 44 -28.74 2.37 -15.23
CA GLY A 44 -30.02 2.75 -14.60
C GLY A 44 -30.49 1.77 -13.53
N ILE A 45 -29.62 0.89 -13.03
CA ILE A 45 -29.96 -0.13 -12.04
C ILE A 45 -29.71 0.44 -10.65
N ASN A 46 -30.70 0.32 -9.76
CA ASN A 46 -30.46 0.64 -8.35
C ASN A 46 -29.63 -0.49 -7.72
N PRO A 47 -28.42 -0.22 -7.16
CA PRO A 47 -27.54 -1.25 -6.61
C PRO A 47 -28.21 -2.14 -5.56
N LYS A 48 -29.15 -1.60 -4.77
CA LYS A 48 -29.92 -2.39 -3.78
C LYS A 48 -30.75 -3.50 -4.42
N GLN A 49 -31.11 -3.37 -5.70
CA GLN A 49 -31.86 -4.40 -6.43
C GLN A 49 -31.00 -5.60 -6.80
N LEU A 50 -29.67 -5.51 -6.74
CA LEU A 50 -28.77 -6.64 -7.01
C LEU A 50 -28.56 -7.50 -5.76
N GLN A 51 -28.84 -6.96 -4.57
CA GLN A 51 -28.69 -7.68 -3.31
C GLN A 51 -29.60 -8.92 -3.29
N GLY A 52 -29.02 -10.09 -3.02
CA GLY A 52 -29.73 -11.36 -2.99
C GLY A 52 -30.13 -11.93 -4.37
N LYS A 53 -29.76 -11.28 -5.47
CA LYS A 53 -29.94 -11.84 -6.83
C LYS A 53 -28.76 -12.72 -7.23
N ASN A 54 -29.04 -13.65 -8.14
CA ASN A 54 -28.00 -14.43 -8.82
C ASN A 54 -27.31 -13.59 -9.91
N THR A 55 -26.52 -12.61 -9.48
CA THR A 55 -25.77 -11.71 -10.36
C THR A 55 -24.31 -12.19 -10.42
N ALA A 56 -23.79 -12.44 -11.62
CA ALA A 56 -22.40 -12.83 -11.81
C ALA A 56 -21.50 -11.59 -11.99
N LEU A 57 -20.28 -11.66 -11.45
CA LEU A 57 -19.20 -10.71 -11.69
C LEU A 57 -18.02 -11.44 -12.35
N ILE A 58 -17.63 -10.98 -13.54
CA ILE A 58 -16.54 -11.59 -14.32
C ILE A 58 -15.47 -10.50 -14.53
N ILE A 59 -14.25 -10.75 -14.04
CA ILE A 59 -13.15 -9.78 -14.06
C ILE A 59 -11.96 -10.40 -14.80
N GLY A 60 -11.44 -9.68 -15.79
CA GLY A 60 -10.14 -9.99 -16.39
C GLY A 60 -9.04 -9.30 -15.61
N ALA A 61 -8.11 -10.07 -15.03
CA ALA A 61 -6.95 -9.54 -14.34
C ALA A 61 -5.68 -10.29 -14.78
N SER A 62 -4.59 -9.55 -14.95
CA SER A 62 -3.27 -10.10 -15.26
C SER A 62 -2.21 -9.36 -14.45
N CYS A 63 -1.37 -10.07 -13.73
CA CYS A 63 -0.14 -9.51 -13.18
C CYS A 63 1.04 -9.91 -14.08
N ILE A 64 2.00 -9.02 -14.26
CA ILE A 64 3.26 -9.33 -14.93
C ILE A 64 4.27 -9.70 -13.85
N GLU A 65 4.54 -11.00 -13.70
CA GLU A 65 5.41 -11.57 -12.65
C GLU A 65 6.82 -10.97 -12.63
N SER A 66 7.34 -10.55 -13.79
CA SER A 66 8.66 -9.90 -13.87
C SER A 66 8.71 -8.50 -13.23
N GLN A 67 7.57 -7.80 -13.11
CA GLN A 67 7.51 -6.50 -12.42
C GLN A 67 7.49 -6.63 -10.90
N GLU A 68 6.84 -7.67 -10.35
CA GLU A 68 6.81 -7.88 -8.89
C GLU A 68 8.22 -8.07 -8.34
N ARG A 69 9.04 -8.92 -8.97
CA ARG A 69 10.43 -9.14 -8.55
C ARG A 69 11.26 -7.85 -8.57
N PHE A 70 10.97 -6.92 -9.48
CA PHE A 70 11.68 -5.64 -9.58
C PHE A 70 11.23 -4.66 -8.48
N LEU A 71 9.92 -4.48 -8.29
CA LEU A 71 9.34 -3.59 -7.27
C LEU A 71 9.66 -4.03 -5.84
N PHE A 72 9.57 -5.34 -5.54
CA PHE A 72 9.91 -5.86 -4.21
C PHE A 72 11.40 -5.72 -3.89
N LYS A 73 12.28 -5.79 -4.88
CA LYS A 73 13.72 -5.64 -4.69
C LYS A 73 14.10 -4.20 -4.37
N ASP A 74 13.50 -3.23 -5.07
CA ASP A 74 13.76 -1.80 -4.81
C ASP A 74 13.24 -1.35 -3.44
N MET A 75 12.09 -1.88 -3.01
CA MET A 75 11.54 -1.58 -1.69
C MET A 75 12.39 -2.15 -0.55
N GLN A 76 12.96 -3.36 -0.71
CA GLN A 76 13.93 -3.90 0.24
C GLN A 76 15.23 -3.07 0.29
N VAL A 77 15.72 -2.62 -0.87
CA VAL A 77 16.93 -1.78 -0.96
C VAL A 77 16.72 -0.41 -0.30
N LYS A 78 15.55 0.23 -0.46
CA LYS A 78 15.22 1.49 0.23
C LYS A 78 15.18 1.30 1.75
N LYS A 79 14.51 0.25 2.24
CA LYS A 79 14.38 -0.05 3.67
C LYS A 79 15.74 -0.31 4.32
N GLU A 80 16.66 -0.95 3.61
CA GLU A 80 18.03 -1.18 4.09
C GLU A 80 18.87 0.11 4.09
N ARG A 81 18.71 0.97 3.08
CA ARG A 81 19.38 2.29 3.02
C ARG A 81 18.90 3.23 4.14
N GLU A 82 17.61 3.19 4.48
CA GLU A 82 17.05 3.96 5.60
C GLU A 82 17.52 3.43 6.96
N ARG A 83 17.59 2.10 7.15
CA ARG A 83 18.19 1.49 8.36
C ARG A 83 19.67 1.88 8.53
N LYS A 84 20.45 1.92 7.45
CA LYS A 84 21.87 2.35 7.50
C LYS A 84 22.01 3.84 7.80
N ARG A 85 21.19 4.70 7.19
CA ARG A 85 21.16 6.14 7.48
C ARG A 85 20.70 6.48 8.90
N GLY A 86 19.81 5.67 9.49
CA GLY A 86 19.40 5.82 10.89
C GLY A 86 20.54 5.47 11.86
N ARG A 87 21.28 4.38 11.59
CA ARG A 87 22.45 3.96 12.40
C ARG A 87 23.61 4.94 12.35
N GLU A 88 23.83 5.62 11.23
CA GLU A 88 24.91 6.62 11.09
C GLU A 88 24.64 7.92 11.86
N ARG A 89 23.36 8.26 12.13
CA ARG A 89 22.98 9.45 12.91
C ARG A 89 23.09 9.27 14.43
N GLU A 90 23.06 8.03 14.92
CA GLU A 90 23.23 7.72 16.36
C GLU A 90 24.71 7.51 16.75
N GLY A 91 25.64 7.45 15.80
CA GLY A 91 27.06 7.18 16.06
C GLY A 91 27.94 8.42 16.25
N GLY A 92 27.37 9.61 16.30
CA GLY A 92 28.09 10.87 16.16
C GLY A 92 27.89 11.86 17.30
N GLU A 93 28.08 11.47 18.56
CA GLU A 93 28.52 12.38 19.65
C GLU A 93 28.71 11.59 20.95
N GLY A 94 29.95 11.52 21.46
CA GLY A 94 30.25 10.85 22.72
C GLY A 94 31.73 10.61 23.02
N GLY A 95 32.63 11.44 22.49
CA GLY A 95 34.05 11.40 22.84
C GLY A 95 34.35 12.21 24.10
N ARG A 96 34.45 11.54 25.25
CA ARG A 96 35.41 11.77 26.36
C ARG A 96 34.86 11.21 27.67
N TYR A 97 35.51 10.18 28.21
CA TYR A 97 35.99 10.13 29.60
C TYR A 97 36.89 8.88 29.73
N ILE A 98 38.20 9.10 29.63
CA ILE A 98 39.21 8.15 30.14
C ILE A 98 39.84 8.78 31.38
N GLN A 99 39.63 8.18 32.55
CA GLN A 99 40.66 7.92 33.58
C GLN A 99 39.98 7.49 34.88
N GLY A 100 40.45 6.37 35.43
CA GLY A 100 40.05 5.95 36.77
C GLY A 100 40.33 4.48 37.08
N ILE A 101 41.59 4.08 36.92
CA ILE A 101 42.14 2.88 37.55
C ILE A 101 41.75 2.83 39.05
N SER A 102 41.08 1.76 39.49
CA SER A 102 41.51 1.07 40.71
C SER A 102 40.99 -0.36 40.76
N LYS A 103 41.82 -1.16 41.40
CA LYS A 103 41.94 -2.60 41.42
C LYS A 103 41.36 -3.11 42.74
N ILE A 104 40.80 -4.32 42.72
CA ILE A 104 40.75 -5.30 43.84
C ILE A 104 39.86 -4.97 45.04
N GLY A 105 39.01 -5.94 45.41
CA GLY A 105 38.28 -6.02 46.67
C GLY A 105 37.16 -7.03 46.56
#